data_AF-A0AAE2J961-F1
#
_entry.id   AF-A0AAE2J961-F1
#
_cell.length_a   1.000
_cell.length_b   1.000
_cell.length_c   1.000
_cell.angle_alpha   90.00
_cell.angle_beta   90.00
_cell.angle_gamma   90.00
#
_symmetry.space_group_name_H-M   'P 1'
#
loop_
_entity.id
_entity.type
_entity.pdbx_description
1 polymer ?
#
loop_
_entity_poly.entity_id
_entity_poly.type
_entity_poly.pdbx_seq_one_letter_code
_entity_poly.pdbx_strand_id
1 'polypeptide(L)'
;MKSLTTVRKKSPNYPVEFKIKMVELSHRPDIRVFAFASEDKEYQPLLDDILDGPMVGRFDTEEAGKALIDGGLIERLMSTIMPFITSEAPLPDTHLRRETTWYYPLEAIRETVVNALAHHDWTRFVEIEIGLYSNRFEVISPGALNNSMSVEKMVAGQRSPRNTIIMEVLRDYGYVDFRGMGVRTKIIPLTQAMSGQLPEFTATDDYLKTILYRSPSS
;
A
#
# COMPACT_ATOMS: atom_id res chain seq x y z
N MET A 1 -18.84 -43.09 18.59
CA MET A 1 -18.12 -42.02 17.87
C MET A 1 -18.52 -40.68 18.48
N LYS A 2 -17.62 -40.04 19.26
CA LYS A 2 -17.84 -38.68 19.79
C LYS A 2 -17.19 -37.68 18.83
N SER A 3 -18.00 -36.74 18.35
CA SER A 3 -17.62 -35.64 17.47
C SER A 3 -16.58 -34.74 18.16
N LEU A 4 -15.44 -34.51 17.52
CA LEU A 4 -14.43 -33.55 17.93
C LEU A 4 -14.92 -32.15 17.59
N THR A 5 -15.36 -31.41 18.60
CA THR A 5 -15.69 -29.99 18.47
C THR A 5 -14.39 -29.19 18.31
N THR A 6 -14.16 -28.63 17.11
CA THR A 6 -13.04 -27.75 16.81
C THR A 6 -13.05 -26.52 17.71
N VAL A 7 -12.16 -26.49 18.69
CA VAL A 7 -11.88 -25.30 19.51
C VAL A 7 -11.23 -24.25 18.61
N ARG A 8 -12.00 -23.25 18.15
CA ARG A 8 -11.43 -22.02 17.59
C ARG A 8 -10.65 -21.32 18.71
N LYS A 9 -9.32 -21.36 18.68
CA LYS A 9 -8.47 -20.49 19.51
C LYS A 9 -8.87 -19.04 19.22
N LYS A 10 -9.54 -18.37 20.16
CA LYS A 10 -9.68 -16.91 20.14
C LYS A 10 -8.27 -16.34 20.33
N SER A 11 -7.79 -15.57 19.36
CA SER A 11 -6.58 -14.76 19.52
C SER A 11 -6.75 -13.85 20.75
N PRO A 12 -5.70 -13.67 21.58
CA PRO A 12 -5.78 -12.77 22.72
C PRO A 12 -6.11 -11.35 22.25
N ASN A 13 -7.11 -10.73 22.88
CA ASN A 13 -7.52 -9.36 22.58
C ASN A 13 -6.58 -8.41 23.34
N TYR A 14 -5.47 -8.02 22.71
CA TYR A 14 -4.55 -7.03 23.29
C TYR A 14 -5.13 -5.61 23.13
N PRO A 15 -4.94 -4.72 24.13
CA PRO A 15 -5.27 -3.30 23.97
C PRO A 15 -4.60 -2.71 22.72
N VAL A 16 -5.30 -1.82 22.03
CA VAL A 16 -4.84 -1.20 20.78
C VAL A 16 -3.47 -0.53 20.95
N GLU A 17 -3.28 0.19 22.05
CA GLU A 17 -1.99 0.81 22.45
C GLU A 17 -0.84 -0.20 22.56
N PHE A 18 -1.13 -1.42 23.01
CA PHE A 18 -0.13 -2.49 23.14
C PHE A 18 0.24 -3.08 21.77
N LYS A 19 -0.74 -3.21 20.85
CA LYS A 19 -0.48 -3.64 19.47
C LYS A 19 0.33 -2.60 18.70
N ILE A 20 0.04 -1.31 18.90
CA ILE A 20 0.81 -0.19 18.33
C ILE A 20 2.24 -0.23 18.82
N LYS A 21 2.45 -0.34 20.14
CA LYS A 21 3.79 -0.40 20.73
C LYS A 21 4.60 -1.60 20.22
N MET A 22 3.96 -2.74 19.98
CA MET A 22 4.60 -3.92 19.37
C MET A 22 4.99 -3.70 17.90
N VAL A 23 4.21 -2.91 17.15
CA VAL A 23 4.55 -2.51 15.77
C VAL A 23 5.64 -1.42 15.76
N GLU A 24 5.59 -0.45 16.67
CA GLU A 24 6.63 0.57 16.84
C GLU A 24 7.98 -0.01 17.30
N LEU A 25 7.94 -1.04 18.17
CA LEU A 25 9.13 -1.75 18.64
C LEU A 25 9.65 -2.79 17.61
N SER A 26 8.83 -3.15 16.63
CA SER A 26 9.20 -4.06 15.54
C SER A 26 9.87 -3.26 14.42
N HIS A 27 11.19 -3.13 14.49
CA HIS A 27 12.11 -2.75 13.39
C HIS A 27 11.48 -2.06 12.17
N ARG A 28 11.52 -0.72 12.22
CA ARG A 28 11.43 0.28 11.14
C ARG A 28 10.94 -0.21 9.77
N PRO A 29 9.64 -0.04 9.43
CA PRO A 29 9.19 -0.04 8.05
C PRO A 29 9.51 1.30 7.41
N ASP A 30 10.78 1.52 7.13
CA ASP A 30 11.15 2.69 6.37
C ASP A 30 10.65 2.45 4.93
N ILE A 31 9.87 3.38 4.41
CA ILE A 31 9.47 3.38 3.00
C ILE A 31 10.45 4.31 2.30
N ARG A 32 11.26 3.76 1.41
CA ARG A 32 12.09 4.58 0.53
C ARG A 32 11.33 4.87 -0.75
N VAL A 33 11.15 6.15 -1.03
CA VAL A 33 10.45 6.62 -2.22
C VAL A 33 11.41 7.34 -3.14
N PHE A 34 11.36 6.98 -4.41
CA PHE A 34 12.13 7.62 -5.46
C PHE A 34 11.27 7.99 -6.66
N ALA A 35 11.58 9.12 -7.29
CA ALA A 35 10.93 9.55 -8.53
C ALA A 35 11.96 9.89 -9.60
N PHE A 36 11.70 9.49 -10.83
CA PHE A 36 12.54 9.71 -12.00
C PHE A 36 11.73 10.33 -13.15
N ALA A 37 12.40 11.17 -13.96
CA ALA A 37 11.80 11.75 -15.17
C ALA A 37 11.74 10.76 -16.35
N SER A 38 12.43 9.63 -16.23
CA SER A 38 12.65 8.59 -17.24
C SER A 38 11.95 7.28 -16.90
N GLU A 39 11.99 6.34 -17.85
CA GLU A 39 11.53 4.96 -17.63
C GLU A 39 12.56 4.12 -16.84
N ASP A 40 13.82 4.56 -16.81
CA ASP A 40 14.93 3.90 -16.15
C ASP A 40 15.36 4.62 -14.87
N LYS A 41 16.07 3.92 -13.99
CA LYS A 41 16.72 4.53 -12.82
C LYS A 41 17.87 5.42 -13.31
N GLU A 42 17.68 6.73 -13.25
CA GLU A 42 18.72 7.71 -13.54
C GLU A 42 19.61 7.99 -12.32
N TYR A 43 20.81 8.55 -12.55
CA TYR A 43 21.74 8.89 -11.47
C TYR A 43 21.21 10.02 -10.57
N GLN A 44 20.40 10.92 -11.11
CA GLN A 44 19.80 12.04 -10.37
C GLN A 44 18.28 11.89 -10.29
N PRO A 45 17.75 11.38 -9.16
CA PRO A 45 16.31 11.32 -8.97
C PRO A 45 15.69 12.71 -8.74
N LEU A 46 14.44 12.88 -9.15
CA LEU A 46 13.61 14.04 -8.82
C LEU A 46 13.20 14.04 -7.33
N LEU A 47 13.15 12.86 -6.73
CA LEU A 47 12.87 12.61 -5.33
C LEU A 47 13.67 11.38 -4.90
N ASP A 48 14.34 11.45 -3.75
CA ASP A 48 14.86 10.29 -3.02
C ASP A 48 14.69 10.62 -1.54
N ASP A 49 13.70 10.01 -0.91
CA ASP A 49 13.32 10.28 0.46
C ASP A 49 13.03 8.97 1.22
N ILE A 50 13.25 9.00 2.52
CA ILE A 50 12.99 7.88 3.41
C ILE A 50 11.92 8.32 4.39
N LEU A 51 10.76 7.68 4.32
CA LEU A 51 9.63 7.94 5.20
C LEU A 51 9.71 6.98 6.37
N ASP A 52 9.92 7.54 7.55
CA ASP A 52 9.89 6.84 8.83
C ASP A 52 8.69 7.31 9.68
N GLY A 53 8.33 6.48 10.66
CA GLY A 53 7.26 6.78 11.61
C GLY A 53 6.23 5.66 11.77
N PRO A 54 5.10 5.95 12.45
CA PRO A 54 4.09 4.95 12.74
C PRO A 54 3.37 4.50 11.46
N MET A 55 3.13 3.19 11.35
CA MET A 55 2.42 2.60 10.21
C MET A 55 1.01 3.18 10.03
N VAL A 56 0.33 3.48 11.13
CA VAL A 56 -1.05 3.97 11.15
C VAL A 56 -1.10 5.40 11.69
N GLY A 57 -1.97 6.22 11.10
CA GLY A 57 -2.25 7.55 11.62
C GLY A 57 -2.97 7.52 12.96
N ARG A 58 -2.82 8.59 13.75
CA ARG A 58 -3.55 8.79 15.01
C ARG A 58 -4.84 9.54 14.74
N PHE A 59 -5.96 9.00 15.17
CA PHE A 59 -7.29 9.60 15.01
C PHE A 59 -7.83 10.06 16.36
N ASP A 60 -8.39 11.26 16.40
CA ASP A 60 -9.26 11.67 17.51
C ASP A 60 -10.64 11.04 17.31
N THR A 61 -11.22 10.55 18.39
CA THR A 61 -12.57 9.99 18.37
C THR A 61 -13.47 10.94 19.14
N GLU A 62 -13.91 12.01 18.49
CA GLU A 62 -14.98 12.87 19.02
C GLU A 62 -16.35 12.33 18.62
N GLU A 63 -17.40 12.70 19.37
CA GLU A 63 -18.80 12.27 19.14
C GLU A 63 -19.33 12.60 17.73
N ALA A 64 -18.65 13.48 16.99
CA ALA A 64 -19.03 13.94 15.64
C ALA A 64 -18.29 13.25 14.47
N GLY A 65 -17.29 12.40 14.73
CA GLY A 65 -16.55 11.69 13.69
C GLY A 65 -15.08 11.43 14.02
N LYS A 66 -14.41 10.58 13.22
CA LYS A 66 -12.97 10.32 13.32
C LYS A 66 -12.19 11.42 12.61
N ALA A 67 -11.47 12.28 13.33
CA ALA A 67 -10.58 13.30 12.76
C ALA A 67 -9.13 12.79 12.80
N LEU A 68 -8.41 12.85 11.68
CA LEU A 68 -6.98 12.50 11.67
C LEU A 68 -6.19 13.61 12.38
N ILE A 69 -5.50 13.26 13.48
CA ILE A 69 -4.64 14.18 14.23
C ILE A 69 -3.24 14.18 13.60
N ASP A 70 -2.66 12.99 13.41
CA ASP A 70 -1.33 12.80 12.83
C ASP A 70 -1.37 11.72 11.75
N GLY A 71 -0.88 12.02 10.56
CA GLY A 71 -0.77 11.05 9.46
C GLY A 71 0.31 9.99 9.72
N GLY A 72 -0.03 8.74 9.43
CA GLY A 72 0.93 7.63 9.46
C GLY A 72 1.76 7.58 8.18
N LEU A 73 2.49 6.49 7.99
CA LEU A 73 3.33 6.28 6.80
C LEU A 73 2.54 6.37 5.48
N ILE A 74 1.31 5.86 5.45
CA ILE A 74 0.49 5.89 4.23
C ILE A 74 0.10 7.32 3.88
N GLU A 75 -0.38 8.12 4.83
CA GLU A 75 -0.76 9.50 4.57
C GLU A 75 0.44 10.36 4.17
N ARG A 76 1.59 10.16 4.83
CA ARG A 76 2.84 10.84 4.50
C ARG A 76 3.30 10.49 3.10
N LEU A 77 3.33 9.21 2.76
CA LEU A 77 3.67 8.76 1.41
C LEU A 77 2.75 9.38 0.37
N MET A 78 1.44 9.31 0.57
CA MET A 78 0.47 9.88 -0.37
C MET A 78 0.71 11.38 -0.58
N SER A 79 1.02 12.12 0.49
CA SER A 79 1.38 13.55 0.40
C SER A 79 2.69 13.76 -0.37
N THR A 80 3.70 12.92 -0.15
CA THR A 80 5.01 13.03 -0.80
C THR A 80 4.95 12.72 -2.29
N ILE A 81 4.20 11.69 -2.70
CA ILE A 81 4.09 11.29 -4.11
C ILE A 81 3.07 12.11 -4.90
N MET A 82 2.23 12.88 -4.20
CA MET A 82 1.15 13.71 -4.77
C MET A 82 1.59 14.48 -6.02
N PRO A 83 2.72 15.23 -6.02
CA PRO A 83 3.16 16.01 -7.18
C PRO A 83 3.61 15.16 -8.38
N PHE A 84 3.90 13.88 -8.17
CA PHE A 84 4.43 12.96 -9.19
C PHE A 84 3.33 12.07 -9.81
N ILE A 85 2.14 12.03 -9.19
CA ILE A 85 0.99 11.23 -9.66
C ILE A 85 -0.14 12.08 -10.22
N THR A 86 0.04 13.41 -10.31
CA THR A 86 -0.91 14.34 -10.94
C THR A 86 -0.26 15.36 -11.85
N SER A 87 -1.08 15.96 -12.71
CA SER A 87 -0.82 17.28 -13.30
C SER A 87 -2.02 18.20 -13.12
N GLU A 88 -1.75 19.49 -13.06
CA GLU A 88 -2.77 20.53 -13.19
C GLU A 88 -2.83 21.05 -14.62
N ALA A 89 -4.04 21.34 -15.11
CA ALA A 89 -4.22 22.02 -16.38
C ALA A 89 -3.55 23.41 -16.36
N PRO A 90 -2.86 23.81 -17.44
CA PRO A 90 -2.13 25.08 -17.49
C PRO A 90 -3.06 26.30 -17.43
N LEU A 91 -4.29 26.15 -17.93
CA LEU A 91 -5.32 27.19 -17.92
C LEU A 91 -6.51 26.75 -17.05
N PRO A 92 -7.15 27.68 -16.32
CA PRO A 92 -8.40 27.40 -15.64
C PRO A 92 -9.51 27.04 -16.65
N ASP A 93 -10.42 26.17 -16.22
CA ASP A 93 -11.64 25.84 -16.95
C ASP A 93 -12.63 27.02 -17.02
N THR A 94 -13.79 26.78 -17.62
CA THR A 94 -14.89 27.75 -17.70
C THR A 94 -15.42 28.21 -16.35
N HIS A 95 -15.07 27.53 -15.26
CA HIS A 95 -15.41 27.86 -13.88
C HIS A 95 -14.23 28.48 -13.10
N LEU A 96 -13.15 28.89 -13.79
CA LEU A 96 -11.92 29.45 -13.22
C LEU A 96 -11.20 28.49 -12.27
N ARG A 97 -11.38 27.17 -12.44
CA ARG A 97 -10.69 26.14 -11.66
C ARG A 97 -9.69 25.39 -12.53
N ARG A 98 -8.50 25.10 -11.98
CA ARG A 98 -7.57 24.19 -12.64
C ARG A 98 -8.05 22.77 -12.39
N GLU A 99 -8.26 22.03 -13.46
CA GLU A 99 -8.57 20.60 -13.35
C GLU A 99 -7.30 19.83 -13.00
N THR A 100 -7.38 18.96 -11.99
CA THR A 100 -6.30 18.05 -11.62
C THR A 100 -6.54 16.71 -12.29
N THR A 101 -5.63 16.34 -13.18
CA THR A 101 -5.62 15.02 -13.81
C THR A 101 -4.74 14.08 -13.01
N TRP A 102 -5.30 12.95 -12.60
CA TRP A 102 -4.57 11.88 -11.95
C TRP A 102 -3.95 10.97 -13.00
N TYR A 103 -2.77 10.43 -12.71
CA TYR A 103 -2.10 9.46 -13.59
C TYR A 103 -2.39 8.02 -13.21
N TYR A 104 -2.84 7.80 -11.98
CA TYR A 104 -3.11 6.49 -11.41
C TYR A 104 -4.36 6.55 -10.53
N PRO A 105 -5.11 5.44 -10.37
CA PRO A 105 -6.21 5.38 -9.42
C PRO A 105 -5.67 5.41 -8.00
N LEU A 106 -6.08 6.41 -7.21
CA LEU A 106 -5.64 6.57 -5.82
C LEU A 106 -5.92 5.34 -4.97
N GLU A 107 -7.07 4.71 -5.17
CA GLU A 107 -7.42 3.48 -4.47
C GLU A 107 -6.49 2.31 -4.80
N ALA A 108 -6.00 2.23 -6.05
CA ALA A 108 -5.06 1.20 -6.46
C ALA A 108 -3.68 1.43 -5.83
N ILE A 109 -3.18 2.67 -5.84
CA ILE A 109 -1.93 3.03 -5.13
C ILE A 109 -2.05 2.68 -3.65
N ARG A 110 -3.11 3.16 -2.98
CA ARG A 110 -3.34 2.93 -1.55
C ARG A 110 -3.37 1.45 -1.22
N GLU A 111 -4.08 0.64 -2.02
CA GLU A 111 -4.17 -0.80 -1.81
C GLU A 111 -2.83 -1.50 -2.02
N THR A 112 -2.05 -1.11 -3.03
CA THR A 112 -0.71 -1.66 -3.28
C THR A 112 0.24 -1.38 -2.11
N VAL A 113 0.26 -0.14 -1.62
CA VAL A 113 1.12 0.26 -0.49
C VAL A 113 0.70 -0.43 0.80
N VAL A 114 -0.60 -0.47 1.09
CA VAL A 114 -1.13 -1.16 2.27
C VAL A 114 -0.79 -2.64 2.22
N ASN A 115 -0.88 -3.29 1.06
CA ASN A 115 -0.50 -4.70 0.91
C ASN A 115 1.00 -4.91 1.12
N ALA A 116 1.86 -3.99 0.64
CA ALA A 116 3.29 -4.03 0.90
C ALA A 116 3.58 -3.98 2.41
N LEU A 117 2.99 -3.02 3.15
CA LEU A 117 3.14 -2.92 4.61
C LEU A 117 2.59 -4.17 5.33
N ALA A 118 1.40 -4.63 4.95
CA ALA A 118 0.72 -5.76 5.58
C ALA A 118 1.49 -7.08 5.44
N HIS A 119 2.12 -7.29 4.29
CA HIS A 119 2.76 -8.56 3.93
C HIS A 119 4.30 -8.51 3.93
N HIS A 120 4.88 -7.36 4.28
CA HIS A 120 6.32 -7.17 4.45
C HIS A 120 6.96 -8.25 5.34
N ASP A 121 8.17 -8.66 4.98
CA ASP A 121 9.00 -9.52 5.83
C ASP A 121 9.75 -8.71 6.89
N TRP A 122 9.08 -8.45 8.01
CA TRP A 122 9.59 -7.73 9.19
C TRP A 122 10.81 -8.36 9.88
N THR A 123 11.28 -9.53 9.42
CA THR A 123 12.54 -10.11 9.89
C THR A 123 13.75 -9.58 9.11
N ARG A 124 13.53 -8.93 7.97
CA ARG A 124 14.56 -8.33 7.12
C ARG A 124 14.70 -6.84 7.43
N PHE A 125 15.94 -6.35 7.42
CA PHE A 125 16.27 -4.92 7.55
C PHE A 125 16.33 -4.25 6.17
N VAL A 126 15.26 -4.40 5.39
CA VAL A 126 15.18 -3.86 4.02
C VAL A 126 13.90 -3.04 3.92
N GLU A 127 14.01 -1.88 3.30
CA GLU A 127 12.93 -0.92 3.15
C GLU A 127 11.91 -1.41 2.10
N ILE A 128 10.67 -0.93 2.20
CA ILE A 128 9.75 -1.03 1.06
C ILE A 128 10.16 0.04 0.07
N GLU A 129 10.50 -0.36 -1.16
CA GLU A 129 10.90 0.57 -2.21
C GLU A 129 9.69 0.97 -3.05
N ILE A 130 9.51 2.27 -3.24
CA ILE A 130 8.47 2.83 -4.10
C ILE A 130 9.11 3.69 -5.19
N GLY A 131 8.91 3.30 -6.44
CA GLY A 131 9.46 3.97 -7.60
C GLY A 131 8.41 4.60 -8.48
N LEU A 132 8.53 5.90 -8.70
CA LEU A 132 7.75 6.65 -9.68
C LEU A 132 8.62 6.89 -10.91
N TYR A 133 8.24 6.29 -12.03
CA TYR A 133 8.88 6.48 -13.32
C TYR A 133 7.93 7.24 -14.25
N SER A 134 8.45 7.71 -15.38
CA SER A 134 7.66 8.45 -16.37
C SER A 134 6.44 7.67 -16.89
N ASN A 135 6.47 6.34 -16.86
CA ASN A 135 5.45 5.45 -17.42
C ASN A 135 4.80 4.49 -16.41
N ARG A 136 5.31 4.39 -15.17
CA ARG A 136 4.81 3.41 -14.19
C ARG A 136 5.07 3.82 -12.74
N PHE A 137 4.24 3.28 -11.86
CA PHE A 137 4.40 3.28 -10.42
C PHE A 137 4.77 1.86 -9.96
N GLU A 138 5.89 1.70 -9.27
CA GLU A 138 6.45 0.43 -8.85
C GLU A 138 6.51 0.36 -7.32
N VAL A 139 6.10 -0.76 -6.75
CA VAL A 139 6.25 -1.05 -5.31
C VAL A 139 6.94 -2.39 -5.16
N ILE A 140 8.08 -2.40 -4.48
CA ILE A 140 8.82 -3.61 -4.12
C ILE A 140 8.70 -3.82 -2.62
N SER A 141 8.00 -4.89 -2.24
CA SER A 141 7.89 -5.34 -0.85
C SER A 141 8.89 -6.47 -0.60
N PRO A 142 9.82 -6.32 0.35
CA PRO A 142 10.72 -7.39 0.76
C PRO A 142 9.99 -8.62 1.30
N GLY A 143 10.52 -9.78 0.95
CA GLY A 143 10.03 -11.11 1.30
C GLY A 143 9.31 -11.81 0.14
N ALA A 144 9.54 -13.12 0.02
CA ALA A 144 8.72 -13.98 -0.83
C ALA A 144 7.26 -14.02 -0.40
N LEU A 145 6.38 -14.32 -1.36
CA LEU A 145 5.02 -14.76 -1.07
C LEU A 145 5.07 -15.93 -0.08
N ASN A 146 4.30 -15.85 0.99
CA ASN A 146 4.37 -16.83 2.07
C ASN A 146 3.70 -18.16 1.73
N ASN A 147 4.13 -19.23 2.40
CA ASN A 147 3.53 -20.56 2.28
C ASN A 147 3.50 -21.07 0.83
N SER A 148 2.41 -21.72 0.43
CA SER A 148 2.14 -22.15 -0.94
C SER A 148 1.39 -21.09 -1.77
N MET A 149 1.49 -19.81 -1.39
CA MET A 149 0.86 -18.70 -2.12
C MET A 149 1.58 -18.49 -3.46
N SER A 150 0.83 -18.17 -4.49
CA SER A 150 1.35 -17.79 -5.80
C SER A 150 0.64 -16.53 -6.28
N VAL A 151 1.18 -15.88 -7.32
CA VAL A 151 0.55 -14.69 -7.91
C VAL A 151 -0.88 -15.00 -8.36
N GLU A 152 -1.12 -16.16 -8.96
CA GLU A 152 -2.45 -16.58 -9.43
C GLU A 152 -3.43 -16.72 -8.27
N LYS A 153 -2.98 -17.31 -7.15
CA LYS A 153 -3.80 -17.46 -5.94
C LYS A 153 -4.09 -16.12 -5.28
N MET A 154 -3.11 -15.23 -5.23
CA MET A 154 -3.27 -13.86 -4.74
C MET A 154 -4.29 -13.09 -5.58
N VAL A 155 -4.19 -13.15 -6.91
CA VAL A 155 -5.13 -12.53 -7.85
C VAL A 155 -6.53 -13.14 -7.73
N ALA A 156 -6.64 -14.44 -7.44
CA ALA A 156 -7.91 -15.10 -7.17
C ALA A 156 -8.58 -14.65 -5.84
N GLY A 157 -7.85 -13.96 -4.96
CA GLY A 157 -8.31 -13.49 -3.66
C GLY A 157 -8.03 -14.46 -2.51
N GLN A 158 -7.08 -15.39 -2.68
CA GLN A 158 -6.62 -16.22 -1.57
C GLN A 158 -5.84 -15.39 -0.55
N ARG A 159 -5.94 -15.78 0.72
CA ARG A 159 -5.40 -15.02 1.84
C ARG A 159 -4.38 -15.84 2.58
N SER A 160 -3.23 -15.23 2.82
CA SER A 160 -2.24 -15.78 3.73
C SER A 160 -1.55 -14.60 4.41
N PRO A 161 -2.08 -14.10 5.54
CA PRO A 161 -1.44 -13.03 6.28
C PRO A 161 -0.13 -13.54 6.88
N ARG A 162 0.97 -12.79 6.73
CA ARG A 162 2.28 -13.15 7.29
C ARG A 162 2.32 -12.85 8.79
N ASN A 163 1.83 -11.67 9.16
CA ASN A 163 1.68 -11.24 10.55
C ASN A 163 0.22 -10.89 10.82
N THR A 164 -0.47 -11.73 11.61
CA THR A 164 -1.89 -11.51 11.94
C THR A 164 -2.11 -10.30 12.83
N ILE A 165 -1.13 -9.91 13.66
CA ILE A 165 -1.23 -8.74 14.55
C ILE A 165 -1.24 -7.47 13.70
N ILE A 166 -0.33 -7.34 12.74
CA ILE A 166 -0.28 -6.20 11.81
C ILE A 166 -1.57 -6.11 11.00
N MET A 167 -2.05 -7.24 10.48
CA MET A 167 -3.33 -7.29 9.76
C MET A 167 -4.53 -6.90 10.60
N GLU A 168 -4.54 -7.21 11.89
CA GLU A 168 -5.57 -6.75 12.83
C GLU A 168 -5.45 -5.24 13.06
N VAL A 169 -4.25 -4.71 13.31
CA VAL A 169 -4.05 -3.27 13.51
C VAL A 169 -4.49 -2.47 12.28
N LEU A 170 -4.03 -2.84 11.08
CA LEU A 170 -4.44 -2.18 9.84
C LEU A 170 -5.97 -2.24 9.62
N ARG A 171 -6.62 -3.31 10.09
CA ARG A 171 -8.09 -3.43 10.02
C ARG A 171 -8.78 -2.51 11.02
N ASP A 172 -8.33 -2.51 12.26
CA ASP A 172 -8.91 -1.71 13.34
C ASP A 172 -8.86 -0.20 12.99
N TYR A 173 -7.83 0.19 12.23
CA TYR A 173 -7.64 1.55 11.69
C TYR A 173 -8.31 1.80 10.33
N GLY A 174 -8.94 0.80 9.71
CA GLY A 174 -9.69 0.95 8.46
C GLY A 174 -8.86 0.96 7.18
N TYR A 175 -7.57 0.59 7.24
CA TYR A 175 -6.71 0.49 6.05
C TYR A 175 -7.00 -0.74 5.19
N VAL A 176 -7.36 -1.87 5.81
CA VAL A 176 -7.67 -3.14 5.12
C VAL A 176 -9.06 -3.66 5.47
N ASP A 177 -9.70 -4.32 4.49
CA ASP A 177 -10.97 -5.04 4.69
C ASP A 177 -10.73 -6.56 4.80
N PHE A 178 -11.62 -7.29 5.47
CA PHE A 178 -11.47 -8.72 5.78
C PHE A 178 -11.48 -9.62 4.53
N ARG A 179 -11.99 -9.10 3.41
CA ARG A 179 -12.33 -9.92 2.23
C ARG A 179 -11.12 -10.39 1.43
N GLY A 180 -9.94 -9.77 1.59
CA GLY A 180 -8.73 -10.13 0.83
C GLY A 180 -8.90 -9.96 -0.69
N MET A 181 -9.81 -9.06 -1.09
CA MET A 181 -10.22 -8.86 -2.48
C MET A 181 -9.51 -7.68 -3.13
N GLY A 182 -8.70 -6.91 -2.39
CA GLY A 182 -8.13 -5.63 -2.85
C GLY A 182 -7.41 -5.71 -4.19
N VAL A 183 -6.59 -6.75 -4.40
CA VAL A 183 -5.93 -7.00 -5.69
C VAL A 183 -6.95 -7.18 -6.81
N ARG A 184 -7.95 -8.02 -6.59
CA ARG A 184 -8.97 -8.39 -7.58
C ARG A 184 -10.01 -7.30 -7.85
N THR A 185 -10.38 -6.52 -6.85
CA THR A 185 -11.49 -5.55 -6.94
C THR A 185 -11.04 -4.10 -7.06
N LYS A 186 -9.79 -3.79 -6.70
CA LYS A 186 -9.25 -2.44 -6.80
C LYS A 186 -8.06 -2.39 -7.76
N ILE A 187 -6.96 -3.06 -7.42
CA ILE A 187 -5.70 -2.89 -8.16
C ILE A 187 -5.86 -3.26 -9.64
N ILE A 188 -6.37 -4.45 -9.95
CA ILE A 188 -6.55 -4.92 -11.33
C ILE A 188 -7.55 -4.06 -12.13
N PRO A 189 -8.83 -3.96 -11.73
CA PRO A 189 -9.83 -3.29 -12.56
C PRO A 189 -9.59 -1.78 -12.68
N LEU A 190 -9.14 -1.11 -11.62
CA LEU A 190 -8.92 0.33 -11.66
C LEU A 190 -7.71 0.70 -12.53
N THR A 191 -6.62 -0.06 -12.42
CA THR A 191 -5.42 0.17 -13.25
C THR A 191 -5.74 -0.06 -14.72
N GLN A 192 -6.48 -1.14 -15.03
CA GLN A 192 -6.90 -1.43 -16.40
C GLN A 192 -7.84 -0.37 -16.96
N ALA A 193 -8.82 0.08 -16.18
CA ALA A 193 -9.78 1.09 -16.63
C ALA A 193 -9.11 2.44 -16.95
N MET A 194 -8.05 2.79 -16.22
CA MET A 194 -7.40 4.09 -16.34
C MET A 194 -6.21 4.11 -17.31
N SER A 195 -5.41 3.04 -17.36
CA SER A 195 -4.23 2.95 -18.22
C SER A 195 -4.43 2.13 -19.50
N GLY A 196 -5.50 1.33 -19.57
CA GLY A 196 -5.68 0.31 -20.60
C GLY A 196 -4.81 -0.94 -20.39
N GLN A 197 -3.92 -0.96 -19.40
CA GLN A 197 -2.99 -2.04 -19.12
C GLN A 197 -3.30 -2.71 -17.77
N LEU A 198 -3.11 -4.02 -17.70
CA LEU A 198 -3.19 -4.75 -16.44
C LEU A 198 -1.96 -4.44 -15.58
N PRO A 199 -2.10 -4.39 -14.25
CA PRO A 199 -0.94 -4.31 -13.37
C PRO A 199 -0.10 -5.59 -13.49
N GLU A 200 1.20 -5.46 -13.27
CA GLU A 200 2.14 -6.58 -13.28
C GLU A 200 2.54 -6.95 -11.85
N PHE A 201 2.65 -8.26 -11.60
CA PHE A 201 3.11 -8.80 -10.32
C PHE A 201 4.27 -9.75 -10.57
N THR A 202 5.45 -9.43 -10.03
CA THR A 202 6.63 -10.29 -10.09
C THR A 202 6.97 -10.76 -8.68
N ALA A 203 6.77 -12.04 -8.41
CA ALA A 203 7.18 -12.66 -7.15
C ALA A 203 8.50 -13.40 -7.34
N THR A 204 9.45 -13.17 -6.44
CA THR A 204 10.73 -13.88 -6.34
C THR A 204 10.87 -14.49 -4.95
N ASP A 205 11.97 -15.19 -4.71
CA ASP A 205 12.33 -15.69 -3.37
C ASP A 205 12.68 -14.54 -2.40
N ASP A 206 12.90 -13.33 -2.90
CA ASP A 206 13.36 -12.19 -2.12
C ASP A 206 12.35 -11.05 -1.99
N TYR A 207 11.45 -10.89 -2.94
CA TYR A 207 10.50 -9.78 -2.95
C TYR A 207 9.24 -10.06 -3.78
N LEU A 208 8.20 -9.30 -3.50
CA LEU A 208 7.06 -9.11 -4.40
C LEU A 208 7.11 -7.69 -4.99
N LYS A 209 7.19 -7.61 -6.31
CA LYS A 209 7.09 -6.36 -7.07
C LYS A 209 5.71 -6.23 -7.68
N THR A 210 5.10 -5.06 -7.52
CA THR A 210 3.85 -4.68 -8.17
C THR A 210 4.08 -3.44 -9.03
N ILE A 211 3.62 -3.47 -10.28
CA ILE A 211 3.72 -2.35 -11.23
C ILE A 211 2.31 -1.92 -11.62
N LEU A 212 2.04 -0.62 -11.50
CA LEU A 212 0.85 0.04 -12.03
C LEU A 212 1.29 0.93 -13.20
N TYR A 213 0.66 0.78 -14.36
CA TYR A 213 1.01 1.58 -15.54
C TYR A 213 0.32 2.94 -15.50
N ARG A 214 1.04 3.97 -15.95
CA ARG A 214 0.54 5.34 -16.04
C ARG A 214 -0.59 5.43 -17.06
N SER A 215 -1.60 6.24 -16.78
CA SER A 215 -2.58 6.59 -17.82
C SER A 215 -1.87 7.27 -19.00
N PRO A 216 -2.21 6.92 -20.25
CA PRO A 216 -1.70 7.65 -21.40
C PRO A 216 -2.06 9.14 -21.26
N SER A 217 -1.10 10.01 -21.55
CA SER A 217 -1.34 11.45 -21.60
C SER A 217 -2.39 11.72 -22.68
N SER A 218 -3.51 12.32 -22.28
CA SER A 218 -4.55 12.78 -23.22
C SER A 218 -4.11 14.04 -23.96
#